data_AF-A0A0R0I0I4-F1
#
_entry.id   AF-A0A0R0I0I4-F1
#
_cell.length_a   1.000
_cell.length_b   1.000
_cell.length_c   1.000
_cell.angle_alpha   90.00
_cell.angle_beta   90.00
_cell.angle_gamma   90.00
#
_symmetry.space_group_name_H-M   'P 1'
#
loop_
_entity.id
_entity.type
_entity.pdbx_description
1 polymer ?
#
loop_
_entity_poly.entity_id
_entity_poly.type
_entity_poly.pdbx_seq_one_letter_code
_entity_poly.pdbx_strand_id
1 'polypeptide(L)'
;MASLGVQAVHPPPLTSTSDPPPLFDGTTRLYISYSCPYAQRVWIARNFKVPSLEHNGKVLGESLDLIKYVDENFEGTPLFPRDPAKKEFGEQLISHVDTFSRDLFVSLKGDAVQQASPAFEYLENALGKFDDGPFLLGQFSLVDIAYIPFAERFQIVFAEVFKHDITEGRPKLATWFEVH
;
A
#
# COMPACT_ATOMS: atom_id res chain seq x y z
N MET A 1 14.26 -11.96 4.64
CA MET A 1 13.61 -11.14 3.59
C MET A 1 12.54 -12.00 2.93
N ALA A 2 11.27 -11.78 3.26
CA ALA A 2 10.17 -12.42 2.54
C ALA A 2 10.11 -11.78 1.15
N SER A 3 10.19 -12.59 0.09
CA SER A 3 10.11 -12.08 -1.28
C SER A 3 8.73 -11.43 -1.51
N LEU A 4 8.76 -10.19 -1.95
CA LEU A 4 7.60 -9.46 -2.46
C LEU A 4 7.08 -10.15 -3.74
N GLY A 5 5.76 -10.31 -3.86
CA GLY A 5 5.12 -10.55 -5.17
C GLY A 5 4.67 -11.98 -5.50
N VAL A 6 4.70 -12.94 -4.58
CA VAL A 6 4.03 -14.23 -4.84
C VAL A 6 2.61 -14.12 -4.33
N GLN A 7 1.65 -14.00 -5.26
CA GLN A 7 0.25 -14.35 -4.98
C GLN A 7 0.31 -15.70 -4.25
N ALA A 8 -0.12 -15.76 -3.00
CA ALA A 8 0.02 -16.98 -2.22
C ALA A 8 -0.87 -18.06 -2.85
N VAL A 9 -0.32 -18.79 -3.81
CA VAL A 9 -0.99 -19.91 -4.45
C VAL A 9 -1.15 -20.94 -3.34
N HIS A 10 -2.40 -21.16 -2.94
CA HIS A 10 -2.72 -22.21 -1.99
C HIS A 10 -2.27 -23.55 -2.60
N PRO A 11 -1.26 -24.23 -2.04
CA PRO A 11 -0.89 -25.55 -2.53
C PRO A 11 -2.09 -26.51 -2.39
N PRO A 12 -2.24 -27.48 -3.32
CA PRO A 12 -3.32 -28.46 -3.24
C PRO A 12 -3.24 -29.23 -1.92
N PRO A 13 -4.38 -29.57 -1.29
CA PRO A 13 -4.39 -30.38 -0.08
C PRO A 13 -3.75 -31.74 -0.33
N LEU A 14 -2.89 -32.19 0.60
CA LEU A 14 -2.43 -33.57 0.63
C LEU A 14 -3.54 -34.47 1.19
N THR A 15 -3.82 -35.58 0.53
CA THR A 15 -4.83 -36.58 0.93
C THR A 15 -4.16 -37.90 1.32
N SER A 16 -4.95 -38.92 1.65
CA SER A 16 -4.45 -40.26 1.93
C SER A 16 -3.75 -40.96 0.76
N THR A 17 -3.90 -40.42 -0.47
CA THR A 17 -3.29 -40.96 -1.69
C THR A 17 -2.12 -40.11 -2.19
N SER A 18 -1.74 -39.06 -1.47
CA SER A 18 -0.61 -38.20 -1.85
C SER A 18 0.72 -38.84 -1.50
N ASP A 19 1.73 -38.65 -2.36
CA ASP A 19 3.10 -38.99 -2.01
C ASP A 19 3.57 -38.16 -0.80
N PRO A 20 4.32 -38.76 0.14
CA PRO A 20 4.82 -38.04 1.29
C PRO A 20 5.84 -36.98 0.85
N PRO A 21 5.75 -35.74 1.36
CA PRO A 21 6.76 -34.73 1.07
C PRO A 21 8.11 -35.13 1.68
N PRO A 22 9.25 -34.70 1.09
CA PRO A 22 10.56 -34.94 1.66
C PRO A 22 10.65 -34.43 3.11
N LEU A 23 11.22 -35.25 3.99
CA LEU A 23 11.46 -34.91 5.39
C LEU A 23 12.96 -34.65 5.60
N PHE A 24 13.29 -33.63 6.41
CA PHE A 24 14.66 -33.28 6.81
C PHE A 24 15.62 -32.94 5.66
N ASP A 25 15.10 -32.40 4.56
CA ASP A 25 15.87 -31.96 3.39
C ASP A 25 16.37 -30.50 3.47
N GLY A 26 16.21 -29.85 4.63
CA GLY A 26 16.56 -28.45 4.84
C GLY A 26 15.47 -27.44 4.45
N THR A 27 14.37 -27.87 3.83
CA THR A 27 13.26 -26.97 3.47
C THR A 27 12.30 -26.79 4.66
N THR A 28 12.00 -25.54 5.01
CA THR A 28 11.00 -25.21 6.04
C THR A 28 9.58 -25.40 5.50
N ARG A 29 8.80 -26.29 6.11
CA ARG A 29 7.40 -26.57 5.75
C ARG A 29 6.47 -26.30 6.92
N LEU A 30 5.35 -25.63 6.66
CA LEU A 30 4.25 -25.44 7.61
C LEU A 30 3.10 -26.36 7.21
N TYR A 31 2.83 -27.41 8.00
CA TYR A 31 1.73 -28.33 7.77
C TYR A 31 0.45 -27.78 8.41
N ILE A 32 -0.59 -27.56 7.60
CA ILE A 32 -1.88 -27.02 8.06
C ILE A 32 -3.04 -27.81 7.49
N SER A 33 -4.21 -27.67 8.13
CA SER A 33 -5.50 -27.81 7.45
C SER A 33 -6.04 -26.41 7.19
N TYR A 34 -6.51 -26.14 5.97
CA TYR A 34 -7.05 -24.81 5.61
C TYR A 34 -8.29 -24.44 6.44
N SER A 35 -9.03 -25.42 6.94
CA SER A 35 -10.20 -25.19 7.79
C SER A 35 -9.89 -25.19 9.29
N CYS A 36 -8.63 -25.44 9.70
CA CYS A 36 -8.28 -25.51 11.12
C CYS A 36 -7.98 -24.10 11.69
N PRO A 37 -8.77 -23.60 12.65
CA PRO A 37 -8.58 -22.25 13.19
C PRO A 37 -7.26 -22.09 13.97
N TYR A 38 -6.72 -23.18 14.52
CA TYR A 38 -5.41 -23.16 15.21
C TYR A 38 -4.26 -23.00 14.22
N ALA A 39 -4.30 -23.74 13.11
CA ALA A 39 -3.27 -23.70 12.07
C ALA A 39 -3.31 -22.38 11.27
N GLN A 40 -4.51 -21.81 11.10
CA GLN A 40 -4.71 -20.52 10.45
C GLN A 40 -3.95 -19.38 11.15
N ARG A 41 -3.85 -19.39 12.48
CA ARG A 41 -3.05 -18.41 13.23
C ARG A 41 -1.58 -18.45 12.84
N VAL A 42 -1.02 -19.65 12.67
CA VAL A 42 0.39 -19.82 12.28
C VAL A 42 0.60 -19.39 10.82
N TRP A 43 -0.39 -19.58 9.95
CA TRP A 43 -0.35 -19.05 8.58
C TRP A 43 -0.37 -17.52 8.55
N ILE A 44 -1.28 -16.88 9.29
CA ILE A 44 -1.36 -15.42 9.41
C ILE A 44 -0.08 -14.87 10.03
N ALA A 45 0.38 -15.48 11.14
CA ALA A 45 1.64 -15.13 11.77
C ALA A 45 2.79 -15.30 10.78
N ARG A 46 3.01 -16.46 10.17
CA ARG A 46 4.10 -16.67 9.19
C ARG A 46 4.12 -15.61 8.10
N ASN A 47 2.95 -15.20 7.60
CA ASN A 47 2.86 -14.23 6.53
C ASN A 47 2.92 -12.77 7.01
N PHE A 48 2.89 -12.50 8.33
CA PHE A 48 3.29 -11.28 9.09
C PHE A 48 2.93 -9.91 8.49
N LYS A 49 2.01 -9.83 7.53
CA LYS A 49 1.62 -8.60 6.86
C LYS A 49 0.22 -8.19 7.31
N VAL A 50 0.11 -6.91 7.64
CA VAL A 50 -1.15 -6.20 7.88
C VAL A 50 -1.17 -4.99 6.94
N PRO A 51 -2.35 -4.47 6.55
CA PRO A 51 -3.69 -4.98 6.88
C PRO A 51 -4.07 -6.29 6.15
N SER A 52 -5.09 -6.97 6.69
CA SER A 52 -5.77 -8.11 6.08
C SER A 52 -7.27 -8.01 6.34
N LEU A 53 -8.10 -8.38 5.37
CA LEU A 53 -9.56 -8.32 5.45
C LEU A 53 -10.17 -9.70 5.26
N GLU A 54 -11.03 -10.13 6.17
CA GLU A 54 -11.85 -11.33 5.99
C GLU A 54 -13.25 -10.93 5.51
N HIS A 55 -13.63 -11.36 4.30
CA HIS A 55 -14.96 -11.11 3.73
C HIS A 55 -15.36 -12.27 2.80
N ASN A 56 -16.62 -12.69 2.84
CA ASN A 56 -17.15 -13.78 2.00
C ASN A 56 -16.33 -15.09 2.06
N GLY A 57 -15.89 -15.47 3.27
CA GLY A 57 -15.12 -16.70 3.51
C GLY A 57 -13.69 -16.68 2.93
N LYS A 58 -13.18 -15.51 2.56
CA LYS A 58 -11.81 -15.32 2.05
C LYS A 58 -11.06 -14.32 2.94
N VAL A 59 -9.77 -14.56 3.14
CA VAL A 59 -8.84 -13.59 3.75
C VAL A 59 -8.03 -12.94 2.64
N LEU A 60 -8.12 -11.63 2.53
CA LEU A 60 -7.45 -10.77 1.56
C LEU A 60 -6.33 -10.00 2.27
N GLY A 61 -5.27 -9.66 1.54
CA GLY A 61 -4.14 -8.87 2.02
C GLY A 61 -3.68 -7.88 0.94
N GLU A 62 -2.56 -7.18 1.21
CA GLU A 62 -2.02 -6.08 0.39
C GLU A 62 -2.92 -4.83 0.40
N SER A 63 -2.44 -3.75 1.03
CA SER A 63 -3.28 -2.57 1.34
C SER A 63 -3.90 -1.93 0.10
N LEU A 64 -3.17 -1.83 -1.01
CA LEU A 64 -3.67 -1.24 -2.26
C LEU A 64 -4.78 -2.07 -2.91
N ASP A 65 -4.70 -3.40 -2.81
CA ASP A 65 -5.75 -4.29 -3.29
C ASP A 65 -6.97 -4.23 -2.36
N LEU A 66 -6.74 -4.12 -1.05
CA LEU A 66 -7.81 -4.00 -0.06
C LEU A 66 -8.63 -2.71 -0.23
N ILE A 67 -8.00 -1.55 -0.44
CA ILE A 67 -8.76 -0.30 -0.61
C ILE A 67 -9.61 -0.32 -1.89
N LYS A 68 -9.13 -0.95 -2.98
CA LYS A 68 -9.92 -1.17 -4.20
C LYS A 68 -11.07 -2.15 -3.94
N TYR A 69 -10.78 -3.26 -3.27
CA TYR A 69 -11.80 -4.26 -2.92
C TYR A 69 -12.92 -3.64 -2.08
N VAL A 70 -12.58 -2.79 -1.10
CA VAL A 70 -13.57 -2.09 -0.26
C VAL A 70 -14.44 -1.16 -1.11
N ASP A 71 -13.84 -0.34 -1.98
CA ASP A 71 -14.58 0.57 -2.87
C ASP A 71 -15.54 -0.16 -3.81
N GLU A 72 -15.14 -1.34 -4.30
CA GLU A 72 -15.94 -2.14 -5.25
C GLU A 72 -17.04 -2.98 -4.61
N ASN A 73 -16.89 -3.39 -3.34
CA ASN A 73 -17.72 -4.43 -2.72
C ASN A 73 -18.60 -3.95 -1.56
N PHE A 74 -18.46 -2.70 -1.11
CA PHE A 74 -19.26 -2.12 -0.03
C PHE A 74 -20.05 -0.91 -0.53
N GLU A 75 -21.20 -0.65 0.09
CA GLU A 75 -22.01 0.52 -0.25
C GLU A 75 -21.29 1.82 0.14
N GLY A 76 -21.36 2.84 -0.72
CA GLY A 76 -20.73 4.13 -0.48
C GLY A 76 -20.61 4.98 -1.73
N THR A 77 -20.09 6.20 -1.56
CA THR A 77 -19.69 7.05 -2.68
C THR A 77 -18.44 6.43 -3.33
N PRO A 78 -18.42 6.21 -4.66
CA PRO A 78 -17.26 5.64 -5.33
C PRO A 78 -16.02 6.53 -5.13
N LEU A 79 -14.91 5.92 -4.74
CA LEU A 79 -13.63 6.58 -4.46
C LEU A 79 -12.66 6.46 -5.64
N PHE A 80 -13.01 5.74 -6.70
CA PHE A 80 -12.26 5.76 -7.96
C PHE A 80 -13.07 6.39 -9.10
N PRO A 81 -12.49 7.34 -9.85
CA PRO A 81 -13.24 8.07 -10.87
C PRO A 81 -13.58 7.20 -12.08
N ARG A 82 -14.72 7.51 -12.70
CA ARG A 82 -15.17 6.87 -13.96
C ARG A 82 -14.60 7.55 -15.20
N ASP A 83 -14.13 8.79 -15.08
CA ASP A 83 -13.50 9.52 -16.17
C ASP A 83 -12.24 8.77 -16.63
N PRO A 84 -12.09 8.46 -17.94
CA PRO A 84 -10.96 7.68 -18.44
C PRO A 84 -9.58 8.30 -18.14
N ALA A 85 -9.44 9.62 -18.25
CA ALA A 85 -8.16 10.30 -18.04
C ALA A 85 -7.75 10.32 -16.56
N LYS A 86 -8.71 10.56 -15.66
CA LYS A 86 -8.50 10.45 -14.22
C LYS A 86 -8.21 9.01 -13.79
N LYS A 87 -8.88 8.04 -14.40
CA LYS A 87 -8.65 6.62 -14.14
C LYS A 87 -7.22 6.21 -14.52
N GLU A 88 -6.78 6.52 -15.73
CA GLU A 88 -5.44 6.21 -16.22
C GLU A 88 -4.36 6.86 -15.32
N PHE A 89 -4.52 8.13 -14.98
CA PHE A 89 -3.58 8.81 -14.10
C PHE A 89 -3.62 8.27 -12.67
N GLY A 90 -4.79 7.90 -12.16
CA GLY A 90 -4.94 7.28 -10.85
C GLY A 90 -4.26 5.92 -10.77
N GLU A 91 -4.38 5.09 -11.81
CA GLU A 91 -3.66 3.81 -11.90
C GLU A 91 -2.14 4.02 -11.94
N GLN A 92 -1.67 5.03 -12.69
CA GLN A 92 -0.27 5.42 -12.69
C GLN A 92 0.20 5.82 -11.28
N LEU A 93 -0.54 6.68 -10.57
CA LEU A 93 -0.18 7.12 -9.22
C LEU A 93 -0.20 5.95 -8.23
N ILE A 94 -1.23 5.10 -8.25
CA ILE A 94 -1.29 3.89 -7.39
C ILE A 94 -0.07 2.99 -7.63
N SER A 95 0.34 2.80 -8.89
CA SER A 95 1.53 1.99 -9.21
C SER A 95 2.84 2.58 -8.66
N HIS A 96 2.88 3.88 -8.37
CA HIS A 96 4.05 4.58 -7.86
C HIS A 96 4.12 4.63 -6.33
N VAL A 97 3.05 4.29 -5.59
CA VAL A 97 3.01 4.35 -4.12
C VAL A 97 4.14 3.56 -3.45
N ASP A 98 4.46 2.36 -3.94
CA ASP A 98 5.54 1.53 -3.41
C ASP A 98 6.93 2.14 -3.67
N THR A 99 7.08 2.87 -4.78
CA THR A 99 8.32 3.60 -5.08
C THR A 99 8.45 4.82 -4.19
N PHE A 100 7.39 5.62 -4.09
CA PHE A 100 7.33 6.78 -3.21
C PHE A 100 7.66 6.41 -1.76
N SER A 101 6.97 5.43 -1.19
CA SER A 101 7.18 5.01 0.20
C SER A 101 8.58 4.45 0.43
N ARG A 102 9.09 3.60 -0.48
CA ARG A 102 10.46 3.08 -0.41
C ARG A 102 11.49 4.19 -0.42
N ASP A 103 11.38 5.13 -1.34
CA ASP A 103 12.37 6.19 -1.54
C ASP A 103 12.40 7.12 -0.31
N LEU A 104 11.24 7.42 0.29
CA LEU A 104 11.16 8.11 1.57
C LEU A 104 11.86 7.34 2.69
N PHE A 105 11.63 6.04 2.85
CA PHE A 105 12.33 5.26 3.88
C PHE A 105 13.84 5.13 3.63
N VAL A 106 14.28 5.08 2.38
CA VAL A 106 15.70 5.04 2.03
C VAL A 106 16.38 6.37 2.35
N SER A 107 15.70 7.51 2.11
CA SER A 107 16.24 8.85 2.38
C SER A 107 16.72 9.04 3.82
N LEU A 108 16.05 8.40 4.79
CA LEU A 108 16.38 8.46 6.22
C LEU A 108 17.78 7.92 6.56
N LYS A 109 18.43 7.19 5.64
CA LYS A 109 19.78 6.63 5.82
C LYS A 109 20.90 7.53 5.29
N GLY A 110 20.56 8.65 4.65
CA GLY A 110 21.51 9.57 4.04
C GLY A 110 21.19 11.03 4.36
N ASP A 111 21.37 11.91 3.38
CA ASP A 111 20.86 13.28 3.46
C ASP A 111 19.35 13.24 3.22
N ALA A 112 18.59 13.09 4.31
CA ALA A 112 17.14 12.87 4.25
C ALA A 112 16.42 14.00 3.49
N VAL A 113 16.81 15.26 3.71
CA VAL A 113 16.19 16.42 3.06
C VAL A 113 16.43 16.40 1.55
N GLN A 114 17.69 16.27 1.12
CA GLN A 114 17.99 16.25 -0.31
C GLN A 114 17.44 15.00 -1.00
N GLN A 115 17.50 13.84 -0.36
CA GLN A 115 17.12 12.56 -0.97
C GLN A 115 15.61 12.35 -1.02
N ALA A 116 14.83 12.94 -0.10
CA ALA A 116 13.37 12.88 -0.15
C ALA A 116 12.75 13.93 -1.10
N SER A 117 13.48 15.00 -1.44
CA SER A 117 12.96 16.10 -2.28
C SER A 117 12.30 15.61 -3.57
N PRO A 118 12.90 14.70 -4.37
CA PRO A 118 12.29 14.23 -5.62
C PRO A 118 10.94 13.52 -5.41
N ALA A 119 10.75 12.83 -4.29
CA ALA A 119 9.49 12.15 -3.98
C ALA A 119 8.37 13.16 -3.67
N PHE A 120 8.68 14.24 -2.95
CA PHE A 120 7.71 15.31 -2.69
C PHE A 120 7.49 16.22 -3.91
N GLU A 121 8.51 16.44 -4.73
CA GLU A 121 8.37 17.11 -6.03
C GLU A 121 7.48 16.32 -6.99
N TYR A 122 7.55 14.98 -6.97
CA TYR A 122 6.63 14.14 -7.73
C TYR A 122 5.17 14.39 -7.33
N LEU A 123 4.88 14.44 -6.02
CA LEU A 123 3.53 14.76 -5.53
C LEU A 123 3.11 16.19 -5.88
N GLU A 124 3.98 17.17 -5.68
CA GLU A 124 3.71 18.58 -6.05
C GLU A 124 3.36 18.69 -7.54
N ASN A 125 4.08 17.98 -8.42
CA ASN A 125 3.83 17.97 -9.85
C ASN A 125 2.56 17.20 -10.25
N ALA A 126 2.21 16.14 -9.52
CA ALA A 126 0.98 15.39 -9.74
C ALA A 126 -0.26 16.18 -9.31
N LEU A 127 -0.16 16.90 -8.20
CA LEU A 127 -1.22 17.78 -7.71
C LEU A 127 -1.49 18.92 -8.70
N GLY A 128 -2.76 19.30 -8.81
CA GLY A 128 -3.22 20.34 -9.73
C GLY A 128 -3.24 19.94 -11.21
N LYS A 129 -3.06 18.64 -11.53
CA LYS A 129 -3.28 18.12 -12.89
C LYS A 129 -4.74 18.27 -13.34
N PHE A 130 -5.68 18.17 -12.40
CA PHE A 130 -7.10 18.41 -12.61
C PHE A 130 -7.51 19.62 -11.76
N ASP A 131 -8.36 20.48 -12.30
CA ASP A 131 -8.73 21.78 -11.74
C ASP A 131 -10.03 21.77 -10.93
N ASP A 132 -10.66 20.61 -10.79
CA ASP A 132 -11.92 20.41 -10.07
C ASP A 132 -11.75 20.05 -8.59
N GLY A 133 -10.56 20.27 -8.04
CA GLY A 133 -10.31 20.30 -6.60
C GLY A 133 -8.84 20.10 -6.21
N PRO A 134 -8.54 20.10 -4.90
CA PRO A 134 -7.17 20.08 -4.37
C PRO A 134 -6.53 18.68 -4.29
N PHE A 135 -7.24 17.62 -4.70
CA PHE A 135 -6.79 16.24 -4.56
C PHE A 135 -5.98 15.75 -5.77
N LEU A 136 -5.32 14.59 -5.65
CA LEU A 136 -4.46 14.04 -6.71
C LEU A 136 -5.21 13.79 -8.04
N LEU A 137 -6.50 13.47 -7.95
CA LEU A 137 -7.40 13.34 -9.11
C LEU A 137 -8.42 14.49 -9.20
N GLY A 138 -8.10 15.65 -8.62
CA GLY A 138 -8.98 16.81 -8.46
C GLY A 138 -9.94 16.63 -7.29
N GLN A 139 -10.76 15.58 -7.32
CA GLN A 139 -11.63 15.18 -6.19
C GLN A 139 -11.00 14.06 -5.35
N PHE A 140 -11.41 13.96 -4.09
CA PHE A 140 -10.90 12.97 -3.15
C PHE A 140 -11.11 11.54 -3.67
N SER A 141 -10.08 10.71 -3.56
CA SER A 141 -10.06 9.39 -4.19
C SER A 141 -9.23 8.36 -3.42
N LEU A 142 -9.27 7.11 -3.88
CA LEU A 142 -8.37 6.04 -3.40
C LEU A 142 -6.89 6.41 -3.53
N VAL A 143 -6.54 7.30 -4.47
CA VAL A 143 -5.16 7.72 -4.65
C VAL A 143 -4.69 8.55 -3.45
N ASP A 144 -5.51 9.50 -3.00
CA ASP A 144 -5.20 10.30 -1.81
C ASP A 144 -5.05 9.41 -0.57
N ILE A 145 -5.99 8.47 -0.39
CA ILE A 145 -5.96 7.45 0.68
C ILE A 145 -4.68 6.61 0.65
N ALA A 146 -4.17 6.28 -0.53
CA ALA A 146 -2.97 5.47 -0.67
C ALA A 146 -1.68 6.23 -0.26
N TYR A 147 -1.63 7.54 -0.50
CA TYR A 147 -0.45 8.37 -0.24
C TYR A 147 -0.44 9.00 1.17
N ILE A 148 -1.60 9.46 1.66
CA ILE A 148 -1.68 10.29 2.87
C ILE A 148 -1.02 9.65 4.11
N PRO A 149 -1.15 8.33 4.40
CA PRO A 149 -0.55 7.77 5.61
C PRO A 149 0.99 7.85 5.60
N PHE A 150 1.61 7.79 4.42
CA PHE A 150 3.05 7.95 4.28
C PHE A 150 3.44 9.43 4.33
N ALA A 151 2.76 10.28 3.57
CA ALA A 151 3.05 11.70 3.49
C ALA A 151 2.93 12.39 4.88
N GLU A 152 1.86 12.12 5.63
CA GLU A 152 1.63 12.57 7.02
C GLU A 152 2.79 12.21 7.94
N ARG A 153 3.18 10.93 7.96
CA ARG A 153 4.23 10.45 8.86
C ARG A 153 5.57 11.09 8.55
N PHE A 154 5.87 11.25 7.27
CA PHE A 154 7.10 11.88 6.84
C PHE A 154 7.09 13.40 7.05
N GLN A 155 5.93 14.08 6.96
CA GLN A 155 5.80 15.48 7.37
C GLN A 155 6.21 15.66 8.83
N ILE A 156 5.68 14.83 9.73
CA ILE A 156 6.02 14.87 11.16
C ILE A 156 7.51 14.57 11.38
N VAL A 157 8.05 13.52 10.77
CA VAL A 157 9.47 13.16 10.92
C VAL A 157 10.38 14.28 10.44
N PHE A 158 10.09 14.88 9.29
CA PHE A 158 10.92 15.95 8.74
C PHE A 158 10.84 17.23 9.56
N ALA A 159 9.65 17.61 10.02
CA ALA A 159 9.46 18.76 10.90
C ALA A 159 10.18 18.56 12.25
N GLU A 160 9.98 17.41 12.90
CA GLU A 160 10.45 17.19 14.27
C GLU A 160 11.91 16.76 14.37
N VAL A 161 12.37 15.91 13.47
CA VAL A 161 13.74 15.34 13.53
C VAL A 161 14.71 16.17 12.71
N PHE A 162 14.34 16.54 11.48
CA PHE A 162 15.22 17.22 10.54
C PHE A 162 15.05 18.74 10.52
N LYS A 163 14.06 19.27 11.27
CA LYS A 163 13.72 20.71 11.31
C LYS A 163 13.50 21.29 9.92
N HIS A 164 12.89 20.49 9.04
CA HIS A 164 12.62 20.85 7.65
C HIS A 164 11.12 20.76 7.35
N ASP A 165 10.59 21.79 6.73
CA ASP A 165 9.22 21.81 6.23
C ASP A 165 9.17 21.26 4.80
N ILE A 166 8.59 20.07 4.63
CA ILE A 166 8.45 19.44 3.31
C ILE A 166 7.50 20.20 2.37
N THR A 167 6.73 21.16 2.88
CA THR A 167 5.82 21.99 2.09
C THR A 167 6.49 23.27 1.57
N GLU A 168 7.71 23.59 2.03
CA GLU A 168 8.45 24.75 1.55
C GLU A 168 8.73 24.62 0.05
N GLY A 169 8.27 25.60 -0.73
CA GLY A 169 8.34 25.59 -2.19
C GLY A 169 7.35 24.64 -2.89
N ARG A 170 6.44 24.00 -2.14
CA ARG A 170 5.44 23.04 -2.64
C ARG A 170 4.02 23.43 -2.22
N PRO A 171 3.45 24.52 -2.78
CA PRO A 171 2.18 25.09 -2.34
C PRO A 171 0.97 24.16 -2.59
N LYS A 172 1.01 23.31 -3.63
CA LYS A 172 -0.09 22.37 -3.89
C LYS A 172 -0.06 21.25 -2.85
N LEU A 173 1.12 20.76 -2.49
CA LEU A 173 1.30 19.81 -1.39
C LEU A 173 0.85 20.41 -0.06
N ALA A 174 1.17 21.68 0.22
CA ALA A 174 0.68 22.39 1.41
C ALA A 174 -0.86 22.39 1.46
N THR A 175 -1.51 22.82 0.37
CA THR A 175 -2.97 22.81 0.23
C THR A 175 -3.55 21.41 0.43
N TRP A 176 -2.91 20.39 -0.16
CA TRP A 176 -3.35 19.01 -0.05
C TRP A 176 -3.31 18.50 1.39
N PHE A 177 -2.31 18.89 2.19
CA PHE A 177 -2.27 18.58 3.63
C PHE A 177 -3.35 19.32 4.44
N GLU A 178 -3.72 20.55 4.07
CA GLU A 178 -4.75 21.32 4.80
C GLU A 178 -6.16 20.73 4.65
N VAL A 179 -6.41 20.00 3.56
CA VAL A 179 -7.72 19.39 3.27
C VAL A 179 -7.83 17.93 3.69
N HIS A 180 -6.79 17.39 4.36
CA HIS A 180 -6.77 16.06 5.00
C HIS A 180 -6.76 16.21 6.52
#